data_AF-A0A7K8AKU5-F1
#
_entry.id   AF-A0A7K8AKU5-F1
#
_cell.length_a   1.000
_cell.length_b   1.000
_cell.length_c   1.000
_cell.angle_alpha   90.00
_cell.angle_beta   90.00
_cell.angle_gamma   90.00
#
_symmetry.space_group_name_H-M   'P 1'
#
loop_
_entity.id
_entity.type
_entity.pdbx_description
1 polymer ?
#
loop_
_entity_poly.entity_id
_entity_poly.type
_entity_poly.pdbx_seq_one_letter_code
_entity_poly.pdbx_strand_id
1 'polypeptide(L)'
;SCSYQRFVNCYRCFYKLQPQLTRSIYDQFISQLQASIKEEIQEVKNEGNLEELFSSLDKIVEEAKDREEPAWRPSGVPEEDIRSTMVPYFLKHRSYLRRVLREKEEENRKVAESVLMGRDRIAELQQLIQARQQAWQ
;
A
#
# COMPACT_ATOMS: atom_id res chain seq x y z
N SER A 1 -1.21 -8.36 45.43
CA SER A 1 -1.45 -6.94 45.70
C SER A 1 -0.57 -6.47 46.85
N CYS A 2 0.17 -5.37 46.66
CA CYS A 2 0.89 -4.67 47.72
C CYS A 2 -0.16 -4.08 48.67
N SER A 3 -0.47 -4.79 49.76
CA SER A 3 -1.37 -4.27 50.80
C SER A 3 -0.54 -3.67 51.94
N TYR A 4 -1.09 -2.63 52.56
CA TYR A 4 -0.45 -1.98 53.71
C TYR A 4 -0.15 -2.99 54.84
N GLN A 5 -1.05 -3.95 55.06
CA GLN A 5 -0.86 -5.03 56.03
C GLN A 5 0.41 -5.85 55.77
N ARG A 6 0.71 -6.16 54.50
CA ARG A 6 1.92 -6.90 54.11
C ARG A 6 3.16 -6.04 54.26
N PHE A 7 3.08 -4.76 53.89
CA PHE A 7 4.18 -3.81 54.08
C PHE A 7 4.55 -3.67 55.57
N VAL A 8 3.58 -3.44 56.44
CA VAL A 8 3.79 -3.35 57.90
C VAL A 8 4.30 -4.67 58.48
N ASN A 9 3.82 -5.81 57.98
CA ASN A 9 4.30 -7.12 58.44
C ASN A 9 5.80 -7.35 58.13
N CYS A 10 6.33 -6.76 57.06
CA CYS A 10 7.76 -6.82 56.73
C CYS A 10 8.59 -5.81 57.53
N TYR A 11 8.00 -4.67 57.93
CA TYR A 11 8.68 -3.58 58.66
C TYR A 11 8.21 -3.43 60.12
N ARG A 12 7.89 -4.54 60.80
CA ARG A 12 7.27 -4.56 62.14
C ARG A 12 8.01 -3.73 63.19
N CYS A 13 9.34 -3.80 63.23
CA CYS A 13 10.14 -3.08 64.21
C CYS A 13 10.01 -1.56 64.04
N PHE A 14 10.00 -1.08 62.79
CA PHE A 14 9.86 0.33 62.45
C PHE A 14 8.43 0.83 62.68
N TYR A 15 7.43 0.03 62.29
CA TYR A 15 6.02 0.33 62.55
C TYR A 15 5.70 0.51 64.04
N LYS A 16 6.28 -0.32 64.92
CA LYS A 16 6.10 -0.20 66.39
C LYS A 16 6.65 1.11 66.95
N LEU A 17 7.72 1.65 66.35
CA LEU A 17 8.36 2.89 66.79
C LEU A 17 7.65 4.13 66.22
N GLN A 18 7.32 4.11 64.92
CA GLN A 18 6.70 5.24 64.22
C GLN A 18 5.61 4.78 63.22
N PRO A 19 4.38 4.51 63.71
CA PRO A 19 3.28 4.04 62.87
C PRO A 19 2.84 5.05 61.81
N GLN A 20 2.79 6.34 62.16
CA GLN A 20 2.35 7.41 61.26
C GLN A 20 3.33 7.60 60.09
N LEU A 21 4.64 7.59 60.38
CA LEU A 21 5.67 7.69 59.35
C LEU A 21 5.66 6.45 58.44
N THR A 22 5.51 5.25 59.00
CA THR A 22 5.40 4.01 58.22
C THR A 22 4.23 4.07 57.22
N ARG A 23 3.09 4.64 57.65
CA ARG A 23 1.94 4.83 56.76
C ARG A 23 2.22 5.85 55.66
N SER A 24 2.80 7.00 56.01
CA SER A 24 3.18 8.03 55.05
C SER A 24 4.16 7.51 53.98
N ILE A 25 5.16 6.72 54.37
CA ILE A 25 6.12 6.11 53.43
C ILE A 25 5.41 5.14 52.48
N TYR A 26 4.51 4.30 52.99
CA TYR A 26 3.74 3.38 52.15
C TYR A 26 2.85 4.12 51.16
N ASP A 27 2.12 5.13 51.61
CA ASP A 27 1.23 5.92 50.76
C ASP A 27 2.03 6.65 49.67
N GLN A 28 3.21 7.17 50.00
CA GLN A 28 4.12 7.78 49.04
C GLN A 28 4.64 6.75 48.04
N PHE A 29 5.08 5.58 48.49
CA PHE A 29 5.57 4.51 47.63
C PHE A 29 4.52 4.07 46.61
N ILE A 30 3.29 3.81 47.07
CA ILE A 30 2.20 3.39 46.19
C ILE A 30 1.84 4.49 45.19
N SER A 31 1.76 5.74 45.64
CA SER A 31 1.42 6.87 44.77
C SER A 31 2.49 7.08 43.71
N GLN A 32 3.77 7.07 44.08
CA GLN A 32 4.89 7.23 43.14
C GLN A 32 4.97 6.07 42.15
N LEU A 33 4.81 4.82 42.63
CA LEU A 33 4.82 3.65 41.76
C LEU A 33 3.69 3.71 40.73
N GLN A 34 2.47 4.06 41.16
CA GLN A 34 1.33 4.20 40.25
C GLN A 34 1.50 5.35 39.26
N ALA A 35 2.06 6.47 39.70
CA ALA A 35 2.34 7.61 38.83
C ALA A 35 3.40 7.23 37.78
N SER A 36 4.52 6.66 38.21
CA SER A 36 5.61 6.23 37.33
C SER A 36 5.15 5.21 36.29
N ILE A 37 4.36 4.20 36.68
CA ILE A 37 3.82 3.23 35.70
C ILE A 37 2.90 3.91 34.68
N LYS A 38 2.04 4.85 35.11
CA LYS A 38 1.14 5.56 34.19
C LYS A 38 1.90 6.48 33.25
N GLU A 39 2.92 7.16 33.77
CA GLU A 39 3.81 8.03 33.01
C GLU A 39 4.56 7.22 31.95
N GLU A 40 5.19 6.11 32.34
CA GLU A 40 5.89 5.19 31.42
C GLU A 40 4.96 4.69 30.30
N ILE A 41 3.73 4.28 30.63
CA ILE A 41 2.75 3.85 29.63
C ILE A 41 2.39 5.01 28.70
N GLN A 42 2.22 6.23 29.24
CA GLN A 42 1.89 7.39 28.42
C GLN A 42 3.07 7.81 27.53
N GLU A 43 4.31 7.68 28.01
CA GLU A 43 5.52 7.90 27.22
C GLU A 43 5.60 6.93 26.06
N VAL A 44 5.43 5.62 26.31
CA VAL A 44 5.41 4.59 25.24
C VAL A 44 4.29 4.86 24.24
N LYS A 45 3.10 5.26 24.71
CA LYS A 45 1.98 5.65 23.84
C LYS A 45 2.34 6.83 22.95
N ASN A 46 3.00 7.84 23.50
CA ASN A 46 3.37 9.05 22.79
C ASN A 46 4.52 8.79 21.80
N GLU A 47 5.57 8.07 22.21
CA GLU A 47 6.71 7.71 21.37
C GLU A 47 6.28 6.89 20.16
N GLY A 48 5.40 5.89 20.39
CA GLY A 48 4.86 5.05 19.34
C GLY A 48 3.72 5.68 18.54
N ASN A 49 3.28 6.90 18.86
CA ASN A 49 2.07 7.53 18.30
C ASN A 49 0.86 6.59 18.32
N LEU A 50 0.70 5.83 19.40
CA LEU A 50 -0.23 4.69 19.46
C LEU A 50 -1.68 5.12 19.38
N GLU A 51 -2.02 6.32 19.85
CA GLU A 51 -3.40 6.82 19.78
C GLU A 51 -3.86 7.01 18.33
N GLU A 52 -3.02 7.57 17.46
CA GLU A 52 -3.33 7.73 16.03
C GLU A 52 -3.33 6.37 15.29
N LEU A 53 -2.36 5.50 15.61
CA LEU A 53 -2.29 4.17 15.02
C LEU A 53 -3.50 3.31 15.37
N PHE A 54 -3.93 3.29 16.64
CA PHE A 54 -5.13 2.55 17.06
C PHE A 54 -6.40 3.16 16.47
N SER A 55 -6.51 4.49 16.42
CA SER A 55 -7.63 5.15 15.75
C SER A 55 -7.69 4.82 14.26
N SER A 56 -6.55 4.67 13.60
CA SER A 56 -6.47 4.27 12.19
C SER A 56 -6.81 2.79 12.00
N LEU A 57 -6.35 1.93 12.90
CA LEU A 57 -6.70 0.50 12.91
C LEU A 57 -8.21 0.30 13.10
N ASP A 58 -8.82 1.03 14.02
CA ASP A 58 -10.27 0.98 14.25
C ASP A 58 -11.04 1.33 12.96
N LYS A 59 -10.62 2.39 12.22
CA LYS A 59 -11.22 2.72 10.92
C LYS A 59 -11.09 1.58 9.90
N ILE A 60 -9.93 0.94 9.82
CA ILE A 60 -9.71 -0.20 8.89
C ILE A 60 -10.63 -1.38 9.26
N VAL A 61 -10.77 -1.67 10.55
CA VAL A 61 -11.68 -2.72 11.05
C VAL A 61 -13.12 -2.37 10.69
N GLU A 62 -13.55 -1.13 10.91
CA GLU A 62 -14.88 -0.62 10.55
C GLU A 62 -15.16 -0.74 9.04
N GLU A 63 -14.23 -0.32 8.19
CA GLU A 63 -14.37 -0.41 6.72
C GLU A 63 -14.42 -1.85 6.20
N ALA A 64 -13.86 -2.80 6.93
CA ALA A 64 -13.79 -4.21 6.54
C ALA A 64 -14.90 -5.08 7.14
N LYS A 65 -15.82 -4.51 7.94
CA LYS A 65 -16.84 -5.25 8.71
C LYS A 65 -17.68 -6.23 7.90
N ASP A 66 -18.03 -5.87 6.67
CA ASP A 66 -18.92 -6.66 5.82
C ASP A 66 -18.18 -7.76 5.02
N ARG A 67 -16.85 -7.86 5.17
CA ARG A 67 -16.04 -8.85 4.46
C ARG A 67 -15.87 -10.10 5.33
N GLU A 68 -16.65 -11.14 5.03
CA GLU A 68 -16.57 -12.43 5.74
C GLU A 68 -15.41 -13.32 5.25
N GLU A 69 -14.92 -13.07 4.03
CA GLU A 69 -13.84 -13.86 3.44
C GLU A 69 -12.49 -13.56 4.11
N PRO A 70 -11.63 -14.59 4.31
CA PRO A 70 -10.28 -14.38 4.81
C PRO A 70 -9.50 -13.42 3.90
N ALA A 71 -9.09 -12.28 4.47
CA ALA A 71 -8.25 -11.34 3.76
C ALA A 71 -6.90 -11.99 3.38
N TRP A 72 -6.37 -11.63 2.21
CA TRP A 72 -5.07 -12.07 1.74
C TRP A 72 -3.96 -11.80 2.78
N ARG A 73 -2.98 -12.70 2.85
CA ARG A 73 -1.78 -12.58 3.68
C ARG A 73 -0.56 -12.85 2.79
N PRO A 74 0.57 -12.18 3.05
CA PRO A 74 1.82 -12.46 2.34
C PRO A 74 2.15 -13.95 2.38
N SER A 75 2.42 -14.53 1.22
CA SER A 75 2.80 -15.93 1.08
C SER A 75 4.20 -16.19 1.61
N GLY A 76 5.04 -15.15 1.70
CA GLY A 76 6.46 -15.24 1.97
C GLY A 76 7.30 -15.43 0.71
N VAL A 77 6.67 -15.48 -0.48
CA VAL A 77 7.33 -15.50 -1.79
C VAL A 77 7.20 -14.12 -2.42
N PRO A 78 8.29 -13.32 -2.47
CA PRO A 78 8.23 -11.93 -2.94
C PRO A 78 7.65 -11.78 -4.35
N GLU A 79 7.96 -12.70 -5.26
CA GLU A 79 7.49 -12.68 -6.65
C GLU A 79 5.98 -12.88 -6.77
N GLU A 80 5.36 -13.60 -5.84
CA GLU A 80 3.90 -13.79 -5.80
C GLU A 80 3.24 -12.59 -5.11
N ASP A 81 3.82 -12.13 -4.00
CA ASP A 81 3.27 -11.05 -3.19
C ASP A 81 3.25 -9.71 -3.94
N ILE A 82 4.25 -9.43 -4.79
CA ILE A 82 4.29 -8.21 -5.60
C ILE A 82 3.38 -8.26 -6.82
N ARG A 83 3.01 -9.46 -7.29
CA ARG A 83 2.28 -9.65 -8.55
C ARG A 83 0.94 -8.92 -8.53
N SER A 84 0.18 -9.06 -7.44
CA SER A 84 -1.13 -8.43 -7.28
C SER A 84 -1.06 -6.91 -7.43
N THR A 85 -0.05 -6.28 -6.81
CA THR A 85 0.19 -4.84 -6.88
C THR A 85 0.60 -4.37 -8.28
N MET A 86 1.38 -5.17 -9.01
CA MET A 86 1.93 -4.78 -10.31
C MET A 86 0.96 -5.00 -11.49
N VAL A 87 0.06 -5.98 -11.38
CA VAL A 87 -0.88 -6.35 -12.45
C VAL A 87 -1.68 -5.14 -13.01
N PRO A 88 -2.27 -4.25 -12.20
CA PRO A 88 -3.00 -3.09 -12.71
C PRO A 88 -2.16 -2.19 -13.63
N TYR A 89 -0.90 -1.98 -13.30
CA TYR A 89 0.03 -1.16 -14.11
C TYR A 89 0.34 -1.83 -15.44
N PHE A 90 0.64 -3.13 -15.42
CA PHE A 90 0.90 -3.88 -16.65
C PHE A 90 -0.34 -3.98 -17.54
N LEU A 91 -1.53 -4.12 -16.97
CA LEU A 91 -2.78 -4.10 -17.72
C LEU A 91 -3.01 -2.74 -18.38
N LYS A 92 -2.79 -1.64 -17.65
CA LYS A 92 -2.90 -0.27 -18.20
C LYS A 92 -1.91 -0.06 -19.34
N HIS A 93 -0.66 -0.46 -19.16
CA HIS A 93 0.38 -0.33 -20.19
C HIS A 93 0.07 -1.17 -21.43
N ARG A 94 -0.34 -2.43 -21.24
CA ARG A 94 -0.78 -3.32 -22.34
C ARG A 94 -1.93 -2.71 -23.14
N SER A 95 -2.93 -2.14 -22.46
CA SER A 95 -4.06 -1.49 -23.12
C SER A 95 -3.63 -0.28 -23.95
N TYR A 96 -2.70 0.53 -23.42
CA TYR A 96 -2.10 1.64 -24.14
C TYR A 96 -1.36 1.17 -25.40
N LEU A 97 -0.46 0.19 -25.27
CA LEU A 97 0.31 -0.32 -26.41
C LEU A 97 -0.59 -0.92 -27.49
N ARG A 98 -1.63 -1.68 -27.11
CA ARG A 98 -2.61 -2.21 -28.07
C ARG A 98 -3.35 -1.12 -28.83
N ARG A 99 -3.64 0.01 -28.18
CA ARG A 99 -4.26 1.15 -28.85
C ARG A 99 -3.31 1.77 -29.87
N VAL A 100 -2.08 2.06 -29.48
CA VAL A 100 -1.05 2.63 -30.37
C VAL A 100 -0.77 1.71 -31.55
N LEU A 101 -0.68 0.39 -31.31
CA LEU A 101 -0.46 -0.59 -32.37
C LEU A 101 -1.58 -0.56 -33.41
N ARG A 102 -2.85 -0.57 -32.96
CA ARG A 102 -4.01 -0.48 -33.88
C ARG A 102 -4.03 0.81 -34.68
N GLU A 103 -3.72 1.95 -34.04
CA GLU A 103 -3.63 3.24 -34.73
C GLU A 103 -2.58 3.18 -35.86
N LYS A 104 -1.43 2.55 -35.60
CA LYS A 104 -0.35 2.40 -36.59
C LYS A 104 -0.64 1.38 -37.68
N GLU A 105 -1.27 0.26 -37.36
CA GLU A 105 -1.71 -0.73 -38.34
C GLU A 105 -2.72 -0.13 -39.33
N GLU A 106 -3.66 0.67 -38.83
CA GLU A 106 -4.67 1.35 -39.64
C GLU A 106 -4.07 2.43 -40.54
N GLU A 107 -3.14 3.24 -40.01
CA GLU A 107 -2.39 4.24 -40.79
C GLU A 107 -1.58 3.54 -41.90
N ASN A 108 -0.86 2.47 -41.57
CA ASN A 108 -0.07 1.72 -42.53
C ASN A 108 -0.93 1.08 -43.63
N ARG A 109 -2.12 0.56 -43.28
CA ARG A 109 -3.07 0.00 -44.24
C ARG A 109 -3.51 1.05 -45.28
N LYS A 110 -3.89 2.24 -44.83
CA LYS A 110 -4.28 3.35 -45.72
C LYS A 110 -3.13 3.76 -46.65
N VAL A 111 -1.92 3.85 -46.11
CA VAL A 111 -0.72 4.19 -46.90
C VAL A 111 -0.43 3.09 -47.93
N ALA A 112 -0.52 1.82 -47.54
CA ALA A 112 -0.32 0.69 -48.44
C ALA A 112 -1.34 0.69 -49.60
N GLU A 113 -2.62 0.95 -49.31
CA GLU A 113 -3.66 1.11 -50.33
C GLU A 113 -3.32 2.24 -51.31
N SER A 114 -2.90 3.41 -50.81
CA SER A 114 -2.48 4.54 -51.66
C SER A 114 -1.27 4.20 -52.54
N VAL A 115 -0.29 3.45 -52.01
CA VAL A 115 0.87 2.99 -52.78
C VAL A 115 0.46 2.04 -53.89
N LEU A 116 -0.47 1.10 -53.64
CA LEU A 116 -0.98 0.19 -54.66
C LEU A 116 -1.69 0.97 -55.77
N MET A 117 -2.60 1.87 -55.43
CA MET A 117 -3.27 2.74 -56.41
C MET A 117 -2.27 3.56 -57.23
N GLY A 118 -1.22 4.09 -56.59
CA GLY A 118 -0.15 4.80 -57.27
C GLY A 118 0.63 3.92 -58.25
N ARG A 119 0.93 2.67 -57.86
CA ARG A 119 1.60 1.69 -58.73
C ARG A 119 0.76 1.32 -59.94
N ASP A 120 -0.54 1.07 -59.74
CA ASP A 120 -1.47 0.77 -60.84
C ASP A 120 -1.53 1.92 -61.83
N ARG A 121 -1.60 3.16 -61.33
CA ARG A 121 -1.59 4.34 -62.18
C ARG A 121 -0.30 4.50 -62.98
N ILE A 122 0.86 4.20 -62.38
CA ILE A 122 2.15 4.22 -63.08
C ILE A 122 2.15 3.16 -64.20
N ALA A 123 1.65 1.95 -63.92
CA ALA A 123 1.58 0.87 -64.91
C ALA A 123 0.69 1.24 -66.10
N GLU A 124 -0.48 1.85 -65.86
CA GLU A 124 -1.36 2.36 -66.92
C GLU A 124 -0.65 3.42 -67.79
N LEU A 125 0.02 4.38 -67.16
CA LEU A 125 0.74 5.43 -67.87
C LEU A 125 1.87 4.86 -68.72
N GLN A 126 2.60 3.86 -68.21
CA GLN A 126 3.65 3.17 -68.96
C GLN A 126 3.09 2.46 -70.21
N GLN A 127 1.94 1.78 -70.09
CA GLN A 127 1.28 1.15 -71.23
C GLN A 127 0.86 2.18 -72.29
N LEU A 128 0.28 3.32 -71.87
CA LEU A 128 -0.10 4.40 -72.79
C LEU A 128 1.11 4.99 -73.52
N ILE A 129 2.23 5.17 -72.82
CA ILE A 129 3.48 5.66 -73.43
C ILE A 129 3.99 4.65 -74.46
N GLN A 130 4.01 3.35 -74.14
CA GLN A 130 4.43 2.30 -75.07
C GLN A 130 3.52 2.23 -76.30
N ALA A 131 2.19 2.25 -76.12
CA ALA A 131 1.24 2.23 -77.22
C ALA A 131 1.40 3.44 -78.14
N ARG A 132 1.63 4.62 -77.57
CA ARG A 132 1.96 5.82 -78.35
C ARG A 132 3.26 5.61 -79.12
N GLN A 133 4.35 5.20 -78.46
CA GLN A 133 5.63 4.96 -79.13
C GLN A 133 5.50 4.01 -80.33
N GLN A 134 4.74 2.92 -80.18
CA GLN A 134 4.48 1.98 -81.28
C GLN A 134 3.68 2.60 -82.43
N ALA A 135 2.76 3.52 -82.15
CA ALA A 135 1.98 4.21 -83.20
C ALA A 135 2.80 5.24 -84.00
N TRP A 136 3.98 5.64 -83.51
CA TRP A 136 4.91 6.56 -84.19
C TRP A 136 6.10 5.84 -84.86
N GLN A 137 6.15 4.50 -84.82
CA GLN A 137 7.08 3.66 -85.58
C GLN A 137 6.41 3.12 -86.85
#